data_AF-A0A8T9SGX4-F1
#
_entry.id   AF-A0A8T9SGX4-F1
#
_cell.length_a   1.000
_cell.length_b   1.000
_cell.length_c   1.000
_cell.angle_alpha   90.00
_cell.angle_beta   90.00
_cell.angle_gamma   90.00
#
_symmetry.space_group_name_H-M   'P 1'
#
loop_
_entity.id
_entity.type
_entity.pdbx_description
1 polymer ?
#
loop_
_entity_poly.entity_id
_entity_poly.type
_entity_poly.pdbx_seq_one_letter_code
_entity_poly.pdbx_strand_id
1 'polypeptide(L)'
;MTILATQLRAVGLFYRSVAPFMLGISGLILLAVLLPALLEGWSAGLLPALLLIKLATAPVVWYLSEQLRPDQYWFYFNLNVSRRRLWGAVVVADGLVFLGGALLLRGALS
;
A
#
# COMPACT_ATOMS: atom_id res chain seq x y z
N MET A 1 0.40 -20.80 20.62
CA MET A 1 0.60 -19.48 19.97
C MET A 1 -0.32 -19.42 18.76
N THR A 2 -1.17 -18.41 18.72
CA THR A 2 -2.52 -18.45 18.12
C THR A 2 -2.51 -18.32 16.59
N ILE A 3 -3.48 -18.96 15.93
CA ILE A 3 -3.74 -18.91 14.47
C ILE A 3 -3.62 -17.49 13.89
N LEU A 4 -4.01 -16.49 14.68
CA LEU A 4 -3.92 -15.06 14.36
C LEU A 4 -2.48 -14.61 14.07
N ALA A 5 -1.50 -15.02 14.89
CA ALA A 5 -0.10 -14.65 14.70
C ALA A 5 0.47 -15.23 13.39
N THR A 6 0.09 -16.46 13.04
CA THR A 6 0.45 -17.09 11.77
C THR A 6 -0.14 -16.33 10.58
N GLN A 7 -1.41 -15.91 10.68
CA GLN A 7 -2.06 -15.13 9.63
C GLN A 7 -1.45 -13.73 9.48
N LEU A 8 -1.13 -13.05 10.58
CA LEU A 8 -0.44 -11.76 10.54
C LEU A 8 0.95 -11.89 9.89
N ARG A 9 1.70 -12.94 10.25
CA ARG A 9 3.01 -13.22 9.64
C ARG A 9 2.88 -13.52 8.14
N ALA A 10 1.85 -14.27 7.75
CA ALA A 10 1.56 -14.55 6.34
C ALA A 10 1.28 -13.26 5.56
N VAL A 11 0.45 -12.36 6.09
CA VAL A 11 0.19 -11.05 5.49
C VAL A 11 1.48 -10.23 5.42
N GLY A 12 2.31 -10.22 6.46
CA GLY A 12 3.58 -9.48 6.46
C GLY A 12 4.57 -10.01 5.42
N LEU A 13 4.66 -11.33 5.25
CA LEU A 13 5.49 -11.96 4.21
C LEU A 13 4.99 -11.62 2.81
N PHE A 14 3.67 -11.62 2.60
CA PHE A 14 3.06 -11.22 1.34
C PHE A 14 3.24 -9.72 1.06
N TYR A 15 3.07 -8.86 2.07
CA TYR A 15 3.29 -7.43 1.94
C TYR A 15 4.73 -7.15 1.51
N ARG A 16 5.72 -7.83 2.10
CA ARG A 16 7.14 -7.67 1.72
C ARG A 16 7.41 -7.93 0.24
N SER A 17 6.67 -8.81 -0.43
CA SER A 17 6.91 -9.09 -1.86
C SER A 17 6.34 -8.01 -2.79
N VAL A 18 5.32 -7.28 -2.36
CA VAL A 18 4.66 -6.21 -3.16
C VAL A 18 5.01 -4.80 -2.68
N ALA A 19 5.56 -4.66 -1.47
CA ALA A 19 5.93 -3.40 -0.84
C ALA A 19 6.86 -2.53 -1.69
N PRO A 20 7.87 -3.05 -2.41
CA PRO A 20 8.72 -2.19 -3.25
C PRO A 20 7.93 -1.41 -4.30
N PHE A 21 6.94 -2.04 -4.94
CA PHE A 21 6.08 -1.38 -5.92
C PHE A 21 5.11 -0.41 -5.24
N MET A 22 4.46 -0.86 -4.17
CA MET A 22 3.48 -0.05 -3.45
C MET A 22 4.10 1.20 -2.82
N LEU A 23 5.21 1.05 -2.10
CA LEU A 23 5.94 2.14 -1.47
C LEU A 23 6.64 3.03 -2.50
N GLY A 24 7.13 2.47 -3.61
CA GLY A 24 7.67 3.25 -4.72
C GLY A 24 6.62 4.21 -5.29
N ILE A 25 5.42 3.70 -5.59
CA ILE A 25 4.28 4.52 -6.02
C ILE A 25 3.90 5.56 -4.96
N SER A 26 3.86 5.16 -3.69
CA SER A 26 3.58 6.10 -2.58
C SER A 26 4.61 7.24 -2.55
N GLY A 27 5.91 6.91 -2.62
CA GLY A 27 6.98 7.89 -2.66
C GLY A 27 6.87 8.83 -3.85
N LEU A 28 6.55 8.30 -5.04
CA LEU A 28 6.32 9.12 -6.23
C LEU A 28 5.15 10.09 -6.03
N ILE A 29 4.01 9.63 -5.51
CA ILE A 29 2.85 10.50 -5.26
C ILE A 29 3.21 11.59 -4.22
N LEU A 30 3.86 11.22 -3.13
CA LEU A 30 4.20 12.15 -2.05
C LEU A 30 5.24 13.19 -2.52
N LEU A 31 6.31 12.76 -3.19
CA LEU A 31 7.41 13.63 -3.57
C LEU A 31 7.12 14.43 -4.85
N ALA A 32 6.41 13.87 -5.82
CA ALA A 32 6.15 14.54 -7.09
C ALA A 32 4.88 15.40 -7.07
N VAL A 33 3.94 15.14 -6.16
CA VAL A 33 2.66 15.86 -6.11
C VAL A 33 2.46 16.58 -4.78
N LEU A 34 2.46 15.86 -3.66
CA LEU A 34 2.13 16.47 -2.37
C LEU A 34 3.19 17.47 -1.90
N LEU A 35 4.47 17.15 -2.04
CA LEU A 35 5.56 18.03 -1.62
C LEU A 35 5.54 19.39 -2.36
N PRO A 36 5.51 19.45 -3.70
CA PRO A 36 5.34 20.73 -4.41
C PRO A 36 4.06 21.47 -4.01
N ALA A 37 2.93 20.76 -3.87
CA ALA A 37 1.66 21.37 -3.47
C ALA A 37 1.71 22.03 -2.09
N LEU A 38 2.50 21.47 -1.17
CA LEU A 38 2.73 22.05 0.15
C LEU A 38 3.62 23.29 0.05
N LEU A 39 4.72 23.21 -0.71
CA LEU A 39 5.67 24.32 -0.87
C LEU A 39 5.05 25.53 -1.60
N GLU A 40 4.15 25.28 -2.55
CA GLU A 40 3.47 26.33 -3.34
C GLU A 40 2.12 26.76 -2.76
N GLY A 41 1.67 26.13 -1.67
CA GLY A 41 0.49 26.56 -0.91
C GLY A 41 -0.89 26.17 -1.48
N TRP A 42 -0.97 25.28 -2.48
CA TRP A 42 -2.24 24.82 -3.07
C TRP A 42 -2.68 23.41 -2.63
N SER A 43 -2.07 22.85 -1.58
CA SER A 43 -2.36 21.49 -1.07
C SER A 43 -3.76 21.30 -0.45
N ALA A 44 -4.56 22.35 -0.31
CA ALA A 44 -5.88 22.29 0.32
C ALA A 44 -6.82 21.33 -0.42
N GLY A 45 -7.40 20.36 0.31
CA GLY A 45 -8.32 19.36 -0.27
C GLY A 45 -7.67 18.29 -1.14
N LEU A 46 -6.34 18.28 -1.29
CA LEU A 46 -5.63 17.36 -2.18
C LEU A 46 -5.56 15.92 -1.64
N LEU A 47 -5.51 15.75 -0.32
CA LEU A 47 -5.25 14.47 0.35
C LEU A 47 -6.28 13.35 0.02
N PRO A 48 -7.60 13.60 0.00
CA PRO A 48 -8.57 12.60 -0.45
C PRO A 48 -8.35 12.16 -1.90
N ALA A 49 -8.02 13.08 -2.81
CA ALA A 49 -7.76 12.75 -4.21
C ALA A 49 -6.50 11.89 -4.36
N LEU A 50 -5.42 12.22 -3.63
CA LEU A 50 -4.20 11.40 -3.65
C LEU A 50 -4.43 10.01 -3.05
N LEU A 51 -5.27 9.89 -2.01
CA LEU A 51 -5.64 8.59 -1.47
C LEU A 51 -6.42 7.75 -2.51
N LEU A 52 -7.36 8.36 -3.24
CA LEU A 52 -8.09 7.67 -4.30
C LEU A 52 -7.16 7.21 -5.44
N ILE A 53 -6.24 8.08 -5.88
CA ILE A 53 -5.20 7.72 -6.85
C ILE A 53 -4.37 6.55 -6.32
N LYS A 54 -3.94 6.62 -5.06
CA LYS A 54 -3.18 5.56 -4.42
C LYS A 54 -3.95 4.23 -4.41
N LEU A 55 -5.22 4.23 -4.03
CA LEU A 55 -6.08 3.04 -4.06
C LEU A 55 -6.27 2.50 -5.49
N ALA A 56 -6.38 3.38 -6.48
CA ALA A 56 -6.47 3.00 -7.90
C ALA A 56 -5.20 2.32 -8.44
N THR A 57 -4.05 2.47 -7.77
CA THR A 57 -2.83 1.74 -8.14
C THR A 57 -2.83 0.27 -7.70
N ALA A 58 -3.66 -0.10 -6.72
CA ALA A 58 -3.67 -1.45 -6.17
C ALA A 58 -4.08 -2.54 -7.19
N PRO A 59 -5.13 -2.35 -8.02
CA PRO A 59 -5.46 -3.30 -9.10
C PRO A 59 -4.31 -3.50 -10.10
N VAL A 60 -3.56 -2.45 -10.42
CA VAL A 60 -2.42 -2.53 -11.34
C VAL A 60 -1.30 -3.38 -10.75
N VAL A 61 -0.93 -3.13 -9.49
CA VAL A 61 0.08 -3.92 -8.78
C VAL A 61 -0.38 -5.37 -8.60
N TRP A 62 -1.67 -5.59 -8.34
CA TRP A 62 -2.23 -6.94 -8.28
C TRP A 62 -2.08 -7.67 -9.62
N TYR A 63 -2.50 -7.05 -10.72
CA TYR A 63 -2.37 -7.64 -12.04
C TYR A 63 -0.91 -8.00 -12.37
N LEU A 64 0.03 -7.07 -12.15
CA LEU A 64 1.45 -7.33 -12.39
C LEU A 64 2.00 -8.44 -11.49
N SER A 65 1.56 -8.49 -10.23
CA SER A 65 1.96 -9.54 -9.29
C SER A 65 1.48 -10.93 -9.75
N GLU A 66 0.24 -11.04 -10.25
CA GLU A 66 -0.28 -12.29 -10.83
C GLU A 66 0.54 -12.74 -12.04
N GLN A 67 0.94 -11.82 -12.91
CA GLN A 67 1.74 -12.13 -14.12
C GLN A 67 3.18 -12.53 -13.78
N LEU A 68 3.83 -11.82 -12.86
CA LEU A 68 5.24 -12.05 -12.55
C LEU A 68 5.48 -13.22 -11.60
N ARG A 69 4.49 -13.57 -10.76
CA ARG A 69 4.59 -14.61 -9.74
C ARG A 69 3.28 -15.40 -9.61
N PRO A 70 2.88 -16.18 -10.62
CA PRO A 70 1.59 -16.89 -10.63
C PRO A 70 1.45 -17.87 -9.45
N ASP A 71 2.54 -18.52 -9.03
CA ASP A 71 2.52 -19.57 -8.00
C ASP A 71 2.62 -19.04 -6.56
N GLN A 72 2.72 -17.72 -6.37
CA GLN A 72 2.97 -17.12 -5.05
C GLN A 72 1.89 -17.45 -4.01
N TYR A 73 0.67 -17.78 -4.45
CA TYR A 73 -0.46 -18.02 -3.55
C TYR A 73 -0.47 -19.41 -2.91
N TRP A 74 0.27 -20.36 -3.47
CA TRP A 74 0.24 -21.76 -3.02
C TRP A 74 0.57 -21.89 -1.52
N PHE A 75 1.64 -21.21 -1.08
CA PHE A 75 2.04 -21.18 0.33
C PHE A 75 0.93 -20.64 1.26
N TYR A 76 0.26 -19.57 0.85
CA TYR A 76 -0.75 -18.91 1.68
C TYR A 76 -2.08 -19.68 1.74
N PHE A 77 -2.41 -20.40 0.68
CA PHE A 77 -3.58 -21.29 0.67
C PHE A 77 -3.43 -22.45 1.64
N ASN A 78 -2.22 -23.03 1.76
CA ASN A 78 -1.93 -24.05 2.77
C ASN A 78 -2.08 -23.52 4.21
N LEU A 79 -2.01 -22.19 4.40
CA LEU A 79 -2.26 -21.52 5.67
C LEU A 79 -3.73 -21.08 5.86
N ASN A 80 -4.65 -21.54 4.99
CA ASN A 80 -6.07 -21.15 4.97
C ASN A 80 -6.29 -19.63 4.81
N VAL A 81 -5.38 -18.92 4.13
CA VAL A 81 -5.53 -17.50 3.83
C VAL A 81 -5.94 -17.31 2.37
N SER A 82 -7.10 -16.71 2.15
CA SER A 82 -7.61 -16.44 0.80
C SER A 82 -6.89 -15.26 0.13
N ARG A 83 -6.83 -15.26 -1.21
CA ARG A 83 -6.24 -14.15 -2.00
C ARG A 83 -6.88 -12.79 -1.67
N ARG A 84 -8.21 -12.76 -1.52
CA ARG A 84 -8.96 -11.55 -1.16
C ARG A 84 -8.51 -10.99 0.19
N ARG A 85 -8.22 -11.87 1.16
CA ARG A 85 -7.77 -11.47 2.48
C ARG A 85 -6.35 -10.92 2.45
N LEU A 86 -5.43 -11.54 1.70
CA LEU A 86 -4.08 -11.03 1.50
C LEU A 86 -4.09 -9.64 0.87
N TRP A 87 -4.75 -9.49 -0.28
CA TRP A 87 -4.82 -8.22 -1.00
C TRP A 87 -5.57 -7.15 -0.23
N GLY A 88 -6.70 -7.49 0.40
CA GLY A 88 -7.44 -6.56 1.25
C GLY A 88 -6.57 -6.04 2.40
N ALA A 89 -5.85 -6.92 3.09
CA ALA A 89 -4.96 -6.53 4.17
C ALA A 89 -3.78 -5.67 3.68
N VAL A 90 -3.20 -6.00 2.52
CA VAL A 90 -2.14 -5.21 1.89
C VAL A 90 -2.64 -3.81 1.52
N VAL A 91 -3.79 -3.70 0.87
CA VAL A 91 -4.35 -2.40 0.45
C VAL A 91 -4.65 -1.52 1.66
N VAL A 92 -5.22 -2.09 2.73
CA VAL A 92 -5.49 -1.35 3.97
C VAL A 92 -4.17 -0.91 4.62
N ALA A 93 -3.23 -1.83 4.81
CA ALA A 93 -1.95 -1.52 5.44
C ALA A 93 -1.18 -0.44 4.66
N ASP A 94 -1.11 -0.58 3.33
CA ASP A 94 -0.41 0.35 2.47
C ASP A 94 -1.10 1.72 2.38
N GLY A 95 -2.43 1.74 2.38
CA GLY A 95 -3.21 2.97 2.47
C GLY A 95 -2.97 3.72 3.78
N LEU A 96 -2.87 3.00 4.91
CA LEU A 96 -2.51 3.58 6.20
C LEU A 96 -1.08 4.13 6.20
N VAL A 97 -0.11 3.41 5.62
CA VAL A 97 1.26 3.88 5.47
C VAL A 97 1.31 5.15 4.61
N PHE A 98 0.58 5.18 3.50
CA PHE A 98 0.48 6.35 2.63
C PHE A 98 -0.11 7.55 3.36
N LEU A 99 -1.22 7.37 4.08
CA LEU A 99 -1.86 8.43 4.86
C LEU A 99 -0.94 8.94 5.97
N GLY A 100 -0.28 8.04 6.71
CA GLY A 100 0.71 8.40 7.72
C GLY A 100 1.84 9.24 7.12
N GLY A 101 2.41 8.81 5.99
CA GLY A 101 3.45 9.56 5.28
C GLY A 101 2.97 10.94 4.81
N ALA A 102 1.76 11.03 4.25
CA ALA A 102 1.17 12.30 3.81
C ALA A 102 0.95 13.27 4.98
N LEU A 103 0.43 12.79 6.12
CA LEU A 103 0.19 13.60 7.31
C LEU A 103 1.50 14.04 7.96
N LEU A 104 2.50 13.16 8.03
CA LEU A 104 3.84 13.51 8.52
C LEU A 104 4.49 14.59 7.66
N LEU A 105 4.42 14.44 6.33
CA LEU A 105 4.98 15.43 5.41
C LEU A 105 4.30 16.79 5.55
N ARG A 106 2.96 16.79 5.66
CA ARG A 106 2.20 18.02 5.88
C ARG A 106 2.56 18.70 7.19
N GLY A 107 2.66 17.94 8.29
CA GLY A 107 3.03 18.47 9.60
C GLY A 107 4.48 18.93 9.71
N ALA A 108 5.38 18.43 8.85
CA ALA A 108 6.78 18.87 8.81
C ALA A 108 7.00 20.19 8.04
N LEU A 109 6.05 20.58 7.18
CA LEU A 109 6.16 21.73 6.28
C LEU A 109 5.15 22.87 6.61
N SER A 110 4.27 22.64 7.58
CA SER A 110 3.38 23.66 8.17
C SER A 110 4.05 24.41 9.29
#